data_AF-A0A7S3VX93-F1
#
_entry.id   AF-A0A7S3VX93-F1
#
_cell.length_a   1.000
_cell.length_b   1.000
_cell.length_c   1.000
_cell.angle_alpha   90.00
_cell.angle_beta   90.00
_cell.angle_gamma   90.00
#
_symmetry.space_group_name_H-M   'P 1'
#
loop_
_entity.id
_entity.type
_entity.pdbx_description
1 polymer ?
#
loop_
_entity_poly.entity_id
_entity_poly.type
_entity_poly.pdbx_seq_one_letter_code
_entity_poly.pdbx_strand_id
1 'polypeptide(L)'
;DGGGRSGAAEGVAAPARLASEELSAEELGDIYNGLSASSAELEELEPPPTLRVALHPYQRQGLWWMARREALAHAGEAGWLKYSFPDGTPFYIEPRTGVGSLSPPSGATAARGGILADA
;
A
#
# COMPACT_ATOMS: atom_id res chain seq x y z
N ASP A 1 0.72 -8.94 -45.91
CA ASP A 1 1.29 -7.93 -44.99
C ASP A 1 0.34 -7.63 -43.85
N GLY A 2 0.54 -8.31 -42.73
CA GLY A 2 -0.22 -8.10 -41.49
C GLY A 2 0.59 -7.26 -40.52
N GLY A 3 0.02 -6.14 -40.09
CA GLY A 3 0.67 -5.16 -39.23
C GLY A 3 0.90 -5.61 -37.78
N GLY A 4 1.89 -4.98 -37.15
CA GLY A 4 2.10 -5.01 -35.71
C GLY A 4 2.19 -3.58 -35.19
N ARG A 5 1.09 -3.10 -34.58
CA ARG A 5 1.05 -1.84 -33.85
C ARG A 5 1.92 -1.98 -32.59
N SER A 6 2.96 -1.17 -32.50
CA SER A 6 3.76 -0.99 -31.30
C SER A 6 2.90 -0.34 -30.21
N GLY A 7 2.52 -1.13 -29.21
CA GLY A 7 1.92 -0.62 -27.97
C GLY A 7 3.04 -0.16 -27.05
N ALA A 8 3.29 1.15 -27.03
CA ALA A 8 4.11 1.74 -25.99
C ALA A 8 3.37 1.58 -24.66
N ALA A 9 3.96 0.83 -23.73
CA ALA A 9 3.53 0.85 -22.35
C ALA A 9 3.79 2.27 -21.81
N GLU A 10 2.72 3.03 -21.58
CA GLU A 10 2.76 4.22 -20.74
C GLU A 10 3.19 3.78 -19.35
N GLY A 11 4.49 3.89 -19.08
CA GLY A 11 4.99 3.94 -17.73
C GLY A 11 4.40 5.19 -17.09
N VAL A 12 3.50 5.00 -16.13
CA VAL A 12 3.08 6.08 -15.23
C VAL A 12 4.36 6.58 -14.57
N ALA A 13 4.84 7.72 -15.04
CA ALA A 13 5.99 8.39 -14.47
C ALA A 13 5.65 8.71 -13.01
N ALA A 14 6.42 8.14 -12.09
CA ALA A 14 6.44 8.63 -10.72
C ALA A 14 6.67 10.15 -10.77
N PRO A 15 5.89 10.97 -10.03
CA PRO A 15 6.10 12.41 -10.04
C PRO A 15 7.54 12.69 -9.63
N ALA A 16 8.29 13.27 -10.57
CA ALA A 16 9.65 13.69 -10.37
C ALA A 16 9.66 14.89 -9.41
N ARG A 17 10.60 14.84 -8.44
CA ARG A 17 10.97 15.86 -7.45
C ARG A 17 10.17 15.89 -6.15
N LEU A 18 10.61 15.06 -5.21
CA LEU A 18 10.82 15.56 -3.84
C LEU A 18 12.15 16.32 -3.84
N ALA A 19 12.17 17.52 -4.41
CA ALA A 19 13.36 18.38 -4.43
C ALA A 19 13.00 19.83 -4.12
N SER A 20 12.21 20.02 -3.07
CA SER A 20 12.10 21.25 -2.27
C SER A 20 11.61 20.85 -0.88
N GLU A 21 12.16 21.45 0.17
CA GLU A 21 11.71 21.23 1.56
C GLU A 21 10.33 21.84 1.84
N GLU A 22 9.76 22.59 0.88
CA GLU A 22 8.43 23.18 0.96
C GLU A 22 7.56 22.68 -0.20
N LEU A 23 6.34 22.24 0.15
CA LEU A 23 5.26 21.90 -0.76
C LEU A 23 4.25 23.04 -0.74
N SER A 24 3.75 23.45 -1.91
CA SER A 24 2.62 24.37 -1.99
C SER A 24 1.33 23.72 -1.47
N ALA A 25 0.34 24.55 -1.11
CA ALA A 25 -0.97 24.05 -0.68
C ALA A 25 -1.67 23.22 -1.77
N GLU A 26 -1.42 23.54 -3.05
CA GLU A 26 -1.96 22.84 -4.20
C GLU A 26 -1.33 21.44 -4.32
N GLU A 27 0.02 21.35 -4.28
CA GLU A 27 0.75 20.09 -4.30
C GLU A 27 0.39 19.20 -3.10
N LEU A 28 0.21 19.81 -1.92
CA LEU A 28 -0.24 19.10 -0.73
C LEU A 28 -1.66 18.55 -0.92
N GLY A 29 -2.57 19.33 -1.51
CA GLY A 29 -3.92 18.91 -1.83
C GLY A 29 -3.95 17.71 -2.78
N ASP A 30 -3.13 17.73 -3.83
CA ASP A 30 -3.00 16.62 -4.78
C ASP A 30 -2.50 15.34 -4.10
N ILE A 31 -1.52 15.46 -3.20
CA ILE A 31 -1.03 14.33 -2.39
C ILE A 31 -2.13 13.78 -1.50
N TYR A 32 -2.88 14.63 -0.78
CA TYR A 32 -3.99 14.17 0.06
C TYR A 32 -5.07 13.46 -0.75
N ASN A 33 -5.45 14.01 -1.90
CA ASN A 33 -6.44 13.41 -2.80
C ASN A 33 -5.97 12.06 -3.36
N GLY A 34 -4.68 11.92 -3.64
CA GLY A 34 -4.10 10.66 -4.11
C GLY A 34 -3.95 9.58 -3.03
N LEU A 35 -3.88 9.98 -1.76
CA LEU A 35 -3.70 9.07 -0.62
C LEU A 35 -5.00 8.72 0.12
N SER A 36 -6.04 9.55 -0.02
CA SER A 36 -7.28 9.37 0.73
C SER A 36 -8.05 8.15 0.20
N ALA A 37 -7.89 7.02 0.90
CA ALA A 37 -8.84 5.92 0.81
C ALA A 37 -10.17 6.39 1.38
N SER A 38 -11.28 6.14 0.67
CA SER A 38 -12.62 6.51 1.13
C SER A 38 -12.97 5.78 2.42
N SER A 39 -13.09 6.52 3.53
CA SER A 39 -13.53 5.97 4.84
C SER A 39 -14.93 5.36 4.78
N ALA A 40 -15.74 5.71 3.77
CA ALA A 40 -17.11 5.21 3.60
C ALA A 40 -17.20 3.70 3.34
N GLU A 41 -16.07 3.05 3.00
CA GLU A 41 -16.02 1.62 2.68
C GLU A 41 -15.58 0.74 3.87
N LEU A 42 -15.18 1.34 5.00
CA LEU A 42 -14.68 0.61 6.15
C LEU A 42 -15.83 0.08 7.03
N GLU A 43 -15.71 -1.18 7.45
CA GLU A 43 -16.63 -1.80 8.41
C GLU A 43 -16.49 -1.17 9.80
N GLU A 44 -17.56 -1.21 10.60
CA GLU A 44 -17.54 -0.78 12.00
C GLU A 44 -17.24 -1.96 12.92
N LEU A 45 -16.36 -1.78 13.91
CA LEU A 45 -16.10 -2.76 14.97
C LEU A 45 -16.68 -2.27 16.30
N GLU A 46 -17.44 -3.13 16.97
CA GLU A 46 -17.95 -2.84 18.31
C GLU A 46 -16.80 -2.76 19.33
N PRO A 47 -16.73 -1.70 20.15
CA PRO A 47 -15.67 -1.56 21.13
C PRO A 47 -15.71 -2.65 22.21
N PRO A 48 -14.55 -2.99 22.82
CA PRO A 48 -14.51 -3.91 23.93
C PRO A 48 -15.25 -3.33 25.16
N PRO A 49 -15.87 -4.18 26.01
CA PRO A 49 -16.67 -3.72 27.16
C PRO A 49 -15.84 -2.99 28.23
N THR A 50 -14.52 -3.05 28.14
CA THR A 50 -13.60 -2.29 28.98
C THR A 50 -13.52 -0.81 28.59
N LEU A 51 -13.92 -0.45 27.37
CA LEU A 51 -13.95 0.92 26.89
C LEU A 51 -15.16 1.65 27.46
N ARG A 52 -14.94 2.74 28.20
CA ARG A 52 -15.99 3.48 28.93
C ARG A 52 -16.57 4.66 28.15
N VAL A 53 -16.11 4.89 26.92
CA VAL A 53 -16.52 6.00 26.07
C VAL A 53 -17.31 5.45 24.89
N ALA A 54 -18.41 6.11 24.56
CA ALA A 54 -19.18 5.79 23.36
C ALA A 54 -18.44 6.30 22.12
N LEU A 55 -18.21 5.42 21.15
CA LEU A 55 -17.55 5.76 19.89
C LEU A 55 -18.58 6.23 18.86
N HIS A 56 -18.22 7.26 18.09
CA HIS A 56 -18.95 7.63 16.88
C HIS A 56 -18.76 6.56 15.78
N PRO A 57 -19.66 6.48 14.77
CA PRO A 57 -19.53 5.53 13.67
C PRO A 57 -18.13 5.50 13.03
N TYR A 58 -17.58 6.67 12.67
CA TYR A 58 -16.25 6.75 12.05
C TYR A 58 -15.12 6.26 12.98
N GLN A 59 -15.26 6.43 14.30
CA GLN A 59 -14.29 5.93 15.27
C GLN A 59 -14.34 4.40 15.38
N ARG A 60 -15.52 3.79 15.20
CA ARG A 60 -15.68 2.33 15.11
C ARG A 60 -15.07 1.78 13.81
N GLN A 61 -15.10 2.55 12.73
CA GLN A 61 -14.39 2.22 11.48
C GLN A 61 -12.87 2.29 11.67
N GLY A 62 -12.36 3.34 12.32
CA GLY A 62 -10.95 3.45 12.69
C GLY A 62 -10.49 2.29 13.58
N LEU A 63 -11.31 1.90 14.56
CA LEU A 63 -11.06 0.75 15.43
C LEU A 63 -10.97 -0.57 14.64
N TRP A 64 -11.93 -0.82 13.75
CA TRP A 64 -11.90 -1.98 12.86
C TRP A 64 -10.61 -2.02 12.04
N TRP A 65 -10.23 -0.89 11.44
CA TRP A 65 -9.03 -0.78 10.60
C TRP A 65 -7.78 -1.09 11.39
N MET A 66 -7.61 -0.51 12.58
CA MET A 66 -6.45 -0.76 13.45
C MET A 66 -6.35 -2.24 13.83
N ALA A 67 -7.46 -2.83 14.30
CA ALA A 67 -7.50 -4.24 14.68
C ALA A 67 -7.17 -5.16 13.50
N ARG A 68 -7.71 -4.85 12.32
CA ARG A 68 -7.43 -5.61 11.10
C ARG A 68 -5.96 -5.49 10.74
N ARG A 69 -5.36 -4.30 10.75
CA ARG A 69 -3.94 -4.05 10.44
C ARG A 69 -2.97 -4.73 11.40
N GLU A 70 -3.36 -4.91 12.66
CA GLU A 70 -2.57 -5.64 13.64
C GLU A 70 -2.67 -7.15 13.46
N ALA A 71 -3.85 -7.66 13.12
CA ALA A 71 -4.09 -9.09 12.83
C ALA A 71 -3.50 -9.51 11.48
N LEU A 72 -3.50 -8.59 10.51
CA LEU A 72 -2.89 -8.70 9.20
C LEU A 72 -1.37 -8.53 9.34
N ALA A 73 -0.71 -9.41 10.08
CA ALA A 73 0.71 -9.71 9.85
C ALA A 73 0.85 -10.42 8.50
N HIS A 74 0.37 -9.79 7.42
CA HIS A 74 0.45 -10.38 6.09
C HIS A 74 1.86 -10.23 5.59
N ALA A 75 2.44 -11.41 5.38
CA ALA A 75 3.65 -11.70 4.64
C ALA A 75 4.01 -10.54 3.71
N GLY A 76 5.17 -9.95 3.93
CA GLY A 76 5.72 -8.91 3.09
C GLY A 76 5.93 -9.41 1.66
N GLU A 77 4.88 -9.36 0.85
CA GLU A 77 4.98 -9.32 -0.61
C GLU A 77 5.04 -7.86 -1.11
N ALA A 78 4.94 -6.89 -0.20
CA ALA A 78 4.98 -5.47 -0.55
C ALA A 78 6.42 -5.04 -0.90
N GLY A 79 6.84 -5.39 -2.10
CA GLY A 79 8.03 -4.80 -2.70
C GLY A 79 8.70 -5.65 -3.77
N TRP A 80 8.54 -6.96 -3.76
CA TRP A 80 9.25 -7.84 -4.70
C TRP A 80 8.40 -8.14 -5.93
N LEU A 81 8.96 -7.96 -7.11
CA LEU A 81 8.33 -8.31 -8.38
C LEU A 81 8.55 -9.80 -8.65
N LYS A 82 7.46 -10.54 -8.90
CA LYS A 82 7.50 -11.95 -9.27
C LYS A 82 7.56 -12.10 -10.79
N TYR A 83 8.49 -12.92 -11.26
CA TYR A 83 8.67 -13.30 -12.65
C TYR A 83 8.74 -14.82 -12.78
N SER A 84 8.74 -15.31 -14.02
CA SER A 84 8.92 -16.72 -14.33
C SER A 84 10.01 -16.89 -15.39
N PHE A 85 10.88 -17.88 -15.21
CA PHE A 85 11.74 -18.37 -16.27
C PHE A 85 10.91 -19.06 -17.37
N PRO A 86 11.49 -19.30 -18.57
CA PRO A 86 10.79 -19.99 -19.66
C PRO A 86 10.29 -21.40 -19.32
N ASP A 87 10.89 -22.05 -18.32
CA ASP A 87 10.47 -23.37 -17.81
C ASP A 87 9.35 -23.28 -16.75
N GLY A 88 8.87 -22.07 -16.43
CA GLY A 88 7.83 -21.82 -15.44
C GLY A 88 8.34 -21.66 -14.00
N THR A 89 9.64 -21.82 -13.75
CA THR A 89 10.22 -21.63 -12.42
C THR A 89 10.12 -20.15 -12.00
N PRO A 90 9.51 -19.82 -10.83
CA PRO A 90 9.38 -18.44 -10.40
C PRO A 90 10.70 -17.88 -9.85
N PHE A 91 10.92 -16.58 -10.04
CA PHE A 91 11.95 -15.81 -9.36
C PHE A 91 11.43 -14.44 -8.94
N TYR A 92 12.10 -13.82 -7.97
CA TYR A 92 11.66 -12.58 -7.32
C TYR A 92 12.78 -11.55 -7.41
N ILE A 93 12.45 -10.30 -7.77
CA ILE A 93 13.39 -9.18 -7.81
C ILE A 93 12.93 -8.07 -6.87
N GLU A 94 13.81 -7.56 -6.02
CA GLU A 94 13.60 -6.30 -5.31
C GLU A 94 13.91 -5.13 -6.25
N PRO A 95 12.91 -4.37 -6.74
CA PRO A 95 13.12 -3.34 -7.76
C PRO A 95 13.94 -2.15 -7.26
N ARG A 96 14.06 -1.97 -5.93
CA ARG A 96 14.83 -0.88 -5.32
C ARG A 96 16.33 -1.15 -5.32
N THR A 97 16.73 -2.40 -5.14
CA THR A 97 18.14 -2.80 -4.96
C THR A 97 18.66 -3.65 -6.13
N GLY A 98 17.77 -4.25 -6.91
CA GLY A 98 18.08 -5.20 -7.97
C GLY A 98 18.43 -6.61 -7.48
N VAL A 99 18.32 -6.89 -6.16
CA VAL A 99 18.61 -8.22 -5.61
C VAL A 99 17.57 -9.23 -6.09
N GLY A 100 18.04 -10.41 -6.51
CA GLY A 100 17.20 -11.51 -6.97
C GLY A 100 17.18 -12.70 -6.00
N SER A 101 16.04 -13.39 -5.92
CA SER A 101 15.86 -14.61 -5.14
C SER A 101 15.07 -15.67 -5.92
N LEU A 102 15.44 -16.93 -5.75
CA LEU A 102 14.69 -18.09 -6.28
C LEU A 102 13.62 -18.60 -5.31
N SER A 103 13.70 -18.22 -4.03
CA SER A 103 12.66 -18.46 -3.05
C SER A 103 11.84 -17.18 -2.82
N PRO A 104 10.54 -17.30 -2.49
CA PRO A 104 9.76 -16.15 -2.05
C PRO A 104 10.48 -15.45 -0.89
N PRO A 105 10.61 -14.12 -0.92
CA PRO A 105 11.26 -13.39 0.15
C PRO A 105 10.45 -13.56 1.45
N SER A 106 10.97 -14.35 2.39
CA SER A 106 10.44 -14.44 3.75
C SER A 106 11.32 -13.57 4.64
N GLY A 107 10.97 -12.31 4.89
CA GLY A 107 11.92 -11.49 5.63
C GLY A 107 11.57 -10.06 5.99
N ALA A 108 10.46 -9.48 5.53
CA ALA A 108 10.00 -8.27 6.19
C ALA A 108 9.36 -8.68 7.52
N THR A 109 10.01 -8.40 8.65
CA THR A 109 9.27 -8.23 9.92
C THR A 109 8.22 -7.18 9.66
N ALA A 110 7.01 -7.61 9.30
CA ALA A 110 5.94 -6.72 8.93
C ALA A 110 5.67 -5.79 10.12
N ALA A 111 5.70 -4.48 9.87
CA ALA A 111 5.25 -3.53 10.87
C ALA A 111 3.80 -3.88 11.22
N ARG A 112 3.53 -4.19 12.49
CA ARG A 112 2.17 -4.35 12.97
C ARG A 112 1.51 -2.97 13.04
N GLY A 113 0.27 -2.86 12.57
CA GLY A 113 -0.48 -1.60 12.57
C GLY A 113 -0.19 -0.71 11.35
N GLY A 114 -0.21 0.60 11.54
CA GLY A 114 -0.04 1.59 10.48
C GLY A 114 -0.31 3.02 10.95
N ILE A 115 -0.30 3.96 10.01
CA ILE A 115 -0.62 5.37 10.27
C ILE A 115 -2.11 5.57 10.02
N LEU A 116 -2.83 6.03 11.05
CA LEU A 116 -4.20 6.54 10.93
C LEU A 116 -4.12 8.06 10.86
N ALA A 117 -4.32 8.62 9.66
CA ALA A 117 -4.40 10.06 9.44
C ALA A 117 -5.87 10.42 9.20
N ASP A 118 -6.42 11.24 10.08
CA ASP A 118 -7.80 11.74 10.04
C ASP A 118 -7.78 13.26 10.22
N ALA A 119 -8.83 13.94 9.74
CA ALA A 119 -8.94 15.41 9.71
C ALA A 119 -9.66 16.00 10.93
#